data_AF-A0A0Z8E9K9-F1
#
_entry.id   AF-A0A0Z8E9K9-F1
#
_cell.length_a   1.000
_cell.length_b   1.000
_cell.length_c   1.000
_cell.angle_alpha   90.00
_cell.angle_beta   90.00
_cell.angle_gamma   90.00
#
_symmetry.space_group_name_H-M   'P 1'
#
loop_
_entity.id
_entity.type
_entity.pdbx_description
1 polymer ?
#
loop_
_entity_poly.entity_id
_entity_poly.type
_entity_poly.pdbx_seq_one_letter_code
_entity_poly.pdbx_strand_id
1 'polypeptide(L)'
;MIEVFPVSIFSLFIALLTKIFFLGKRIGYKVKITLHYHHFKSRIPTTYFIIKTKRLTDEKMHYYLQDIRRQSELANIIIIGGDINYEALFKNHYRVFGVIDTSEDKSLKSIKKQLDAYLHTLYIHRRY
;
A
#
# COMPACT_ATOMS: atom_id res chain seq x y z
N MET A 1 -1.29 -11.93 0.20
CA MET A 1 0.04 -11.50 -0.30
C MET A 1 0.02 -9.99 -0.37
N ILE A 2 1.12 -9.34 0.02
CA ILE A 2 1.27 -7.88 0.05
C ILE A 2 2.38 -7.49 -0.91
N GLU A 3 2.15 -6.50 -1.75
CA GLU A 3 3.22 -5.89 -2.56
C GLU A 3 3.46 -4.45 -2.12
N VAL A 4 4.72 -4.04 -2.05
CA VAL A 4 5.13 -2.66 -1.72
C VAL A 4 6.02 -2.16 -2.84
N PHE A 5 5.62 -1.09 -3.53
CA PHE A 5 6.34 -0.60 -4.71
C PHE A 5 6.07 0.89 -4.94
N PRO A 6 6.88 1.59 -5.76
CA PRO A 6 8.14 1.16 -6.35
C PRO A 6 9.24 0.95 -5.29
N VAL A 7 10.27 0.16 -5.64
CA VAL A 7 11.43 -0.09 -4.77
C VAL A 7 12.12 1.24 -4.45
N SER A 8 12.21 1.53 -3.16
CA SER A 8 12.91 2.68 -2.60
C SER A 8 13.30 2.37 -1.15
N ILE A 9 14.13 3.23 -0.56
CA ILE A 9 14.45 3.14 0.89
C ILE A 9 13.16 3.21 1.71
N PHE A 10 12.21 4.05 1.30
CA PHE A 10 10.94 4.18 1.98
C PHE A 10 10.04 2.94 1.81
N SER A 11 10.03 2.30 0.64
CA SER A 11 9.30 1.04 0.46
C SER A 11 9.88 -0.10 1.29
N LEU A 12 11.21 -0.17 1.43
CA LEU A 12 11.89 -1.12 2.31
C LEU A 12 11.48 -0.90 3.77
N PHE A 13 11.42 0.35 4.20
CA PHE A 13 10.96 0.72 5.54
C PHE A 13 9.50 0.33 5.78
N ILE A 14 8.59 0.63 4.85
CA ILE A 14 7.17 0.21 4.95
C ILE A 14 7.04 -1.31 5.00
N ALA A 15 7.80 -2.04 4.18
CA ALA A 15 7.82 -3.50 4.21
C ALA A 15 8.32 -4.04 5.56
N LEU A 16 9.35 -3.43 6.13
CA LEU A 16 9.87 -3.78 7.45
C LEU A 16 8.83 -3.54 8.55
N LEU A 17 8.20 -2.36 8.60
CA LEU A 17 7.15 -2.06 9.57
C LEU A 17 5.98 -3.04 9.46
N THR A 18 5.54 -3.32 8.24
CA THR A 18 4.48 -4.29 7.96
C THR A 18 4.84 -5.67 8.50
N LYS A 19 6.10 -6.11 8.31
CA LYS A 19 6.59 -7.39 8.83
C LYS A 19 6.62 -7.42 10.36
N ILE A 20 7.09 -6.34 11.00
CA ILE A 20 7.09 -6.19 12.47
C ILE A 20 5.66 -6.28 13.02
N PHE A 21 4.69 -5.63 12.38
CA PHE A 21 3.29 -5.69 12.77
C PHE A 21 2.76 -7.14 12.79
N PHE A 22 2.96 -7.90 11.71
CA PHE A 22 2.49 -9.28 11.63
C PHE A 22 3.19 -10.23 12.61
N LEU A 23 4.48 -9.99 12.88
CA LEU A 23 5.24 -10.75 13.86
C LEU A 23 4.69 -10.51 15.27
N GLY A 24 4.46 -9.26 15.64
CA GLY A 24 3.90 -8.88 16.94
C GLY A 24 2.48 -9.42 17.19
N LYS A 25 1.68 -9.62 16.13
CA LYS A 25 0.33 -10.21 16.22
C LYS A 25 0.31 -11.74 16.11
N ARG A 26 1.47 -12.42 16.02
CA ARG A 26 1.59 -13.88 15.84
C ARG A 26 0.83 -14.43 14.62
N ILE A 27 0.55 -13.59 13.61
CA ILE A 27 -0.02 -13.99 12.31
C ILE A 27 1.10 -14.36 11.31
N GLY A 28 2.35 -14.14 11.74
CA GLY A 28 3.54 -13.81 10.95
C GLY A 28 4.19 -14.85 10.05
N TYR A 29 3.52 -15.93 9.63
CA TYR A 29 4.14 -16.87 8.67
C TYR A 29 3.41 -17.04 7.34
N LYS A 30 2.13 -16.63 7.23
CA LYS A 30 1.37 -16.81 5.97
C LYS A 30 1.41 -15.61 5.02
N VAL A 31 1.74 -14.42 5.50
CA VAL A 31 1.70 -13.20 4.69
C VAL A 31 3.03 -13.00 3.96
N LYS A 32 3.06 -13.34 2.67
CA LYS A 32 4.19 -13.04 1.78
C LYS A 32 4.19 -11.55 1.42
N ILE A 33 5.33 -10.87 1.63
CA ILE A 33 5.57 -9.47 1.23
C ILE A 33 6.59 -9.45 0.07
N THR A 34 6.29 -8.73 -1.00
CA THR A 34 7.18 -8.49 -2.14
C THR A 34 7.45 -6.99 -2.31
N LEU A 35 8.66 -6.63 -2.74
CA LEU A 35 9.06 -5.23 -2.97
C LEU A 35 8.93 -4.81 -4.45
N HIS A 36 8.55 -5.75 -5.30
CA HIS A 36 8.45 -5.53 -6.74
C HIS A 36 7.00 -5.63 -7.15
N TYR A 37 6.58 -4.70 -8.00
CA TYR A 37 5.33 -4.80 -8.71
C TYR A 37 5.46 -5.94 -9.73
N HIS A 38 4.67 -7.00 -9.55
CA HIS A 38 4.66 -8.09 -10.51
C HIS A 38 3.45 -7.96 -11.43
N HIS A 39 3.73 -7.70 -12.70
CA HIS A 39 2.71 -7.81 -13.74
C HIS A 39 2.35 -9.28 -13.95
N PHE A 40 1.05 -9.59 -14.03
CA PHE A 40 0.53 -10.90 -14.41
C PHE A 40 1.08 -12.12 -13.64
N LYS A 41 0.60 -12.37 -12.42
CA LYS A 41 0.79 -13.63 -11.70
C LYS A 41 -0.53 -14.35 -11.40
N SER A 42 -0.48 -15.68 -11.40
CA SER A 42 -1.60 -16.58 -11.04
C SER A 42 -2.10 -16.43 -9.59
N ARG A 43 -1.38 -15.69 -8.74
CA ARG A 43 -1.81 -15.33 -7.39
C ARG A 43 -1.86 -13.81 -7.27
N ILE A 44 -3.07 -13.28 -7.20
CA ILE A 44 -3.33 -11.86 -7.06
C ILE A 44 -3.04 -11.43 -5.60
N PRO A 45 -2.18 -10.42 -5.37
CA PRO A 45 -2.05 -9.77 -4.07
C PRO A 45 -3.39 -9.29 -3.52
N THR A 46 -3.57 -9.45 -2.21
CA THR A 46 -4.78 -8.96 -1.53
C THR A 46 -4.65 -7.49 -1.14
N THR A 47 -3.42 -7.00 -0.99
CA THR A 47 -3.12 -5.62 -0.62
C THR A 47 -1.88 -5.11 -1.35
N TYR A 48 -1.97 -3.90 -1.88
CA TYR A 48 -0.88 -3.20 -2.55
C TYR A 48 -0.59 -1.90 -1.81
N PHE A 49 0.69 -1.66 -1.54
CA PHE A 49 1.20 -0.39 -1.04
C PHE A 49 1.91 0.35 -2.18
N ILE A 50 1.33 1.48 -2.58
CA ILE A 50 1.89 2.37 -3.60
C ILE A 50 2.63 3.50 -2.90
N ILE A 51 3.95 3.54 -3.05
CA ILE A 51 4.82 4.52 -2.40
C ILE A 51 5.00 5.74 -3.31
N LYS A 52 4.24 6.80 -3.04
CA LYS A 52 4.32 8.07 -3.77
C LYS A 52 5.50 8.90 -3.28
N THR A 53 6.66 8.67 -3.90
CA THR A 53 7.82 9.55 -3.76
C THR A 53 7.89 10.52 -4.94
N LYS A 54 8.76 11.54 -4.86
CA LYS A 54 9.03 12.45 -6.00
C LYS A 54 9.45 11.74 -7.29
N ARG A 55 9.99 10.51 -7.19
CA ARG A 55 10.40 9.69 -8.36
C ARG A 55 9.22 8.97 -9.03
N LEU A 56 8.10 8.80 -8.32
CA LEU A 56 6.89 8.21 -8.89
C LEU A 56 6.02 9.34 -9.45
N THR A 57 5.98 9.44 -10.77
CA THR A 57 5.09 10.38 -11.46
C THR A 57 3.63 9.99 -11.25
N ASP A 58 2.74 10.97 -11.34
CA ASP A 58 1.30 10.74 -11.22
C ASP A 58 0.82 9.78 -12.31
N GLU A 59 1.23 9.99 -13.56
CA GLU A 59 0.91 9.09 -14.69
C GLU A 59 1.26 7.63 -14.40
N LYS A 60 2.45 7.38 -13.85
CA LYS A 60 2.89 6.03 -13.52
C LYS A 60 2.12 5.44 -12.34
N MET A 61 1.76 6.27 -11.35
CA MET A 61 0.87 5.86 -10.27
C MET A 61 -0.52 5.50 -10.80
N HIS A 62 -1.06 6.27 -11.74
CA HIS A 62 -2.35 6.01 -12.37
C HIS A 62 -2.32 4.71 -13.17
N TYR A 63 -1.25 4.45 -13.92
CA TYR A 63 -1.03 3.17 -14.57
C TYR A 63 -1.09 2.01 -13.57
N TYR A 64 -0.41 2.10 -12.43
CA TYR A 64 -0.48 1.06 -11.40
C TYR A 64 -1.89 0.86 -10.84
N LEU A 65 -2.61 1.95 -10.58
CA LEU A 65 -3.99 1.88 -10.08
C LEU A 65 -4.92 1.18 -11.07
N GLN A 66 -4.85 1.56 -12.36
CA GLN A 66 -5.65 0.93 -13.42
C GLN A 66 -5.32 -0.54 -13.58
N ASP A 67 -4.03 -0.86 -13.62
CA ASP A 67 -3.56 -2.21 -13.87
C ASP A 67 -3.91 -3.16 -12.70
N ILE A 68 -3.76 -2.71 -11.45
CA ILE A 68 -4.23 -3.45 -10.27
C ILE A 68 -5.74 -3.69 -10.34
N ARG A 69 -6.52 -2.66 -10.68
CA ARG A 69 -7.99 -2.75 -10.72
C ARG A 69 -8.48 -3.67 -11.83
N ARG A 70 -7.83 -3.64 -12.99
CA ARG A 70 -8.10 -4.56 -14.10
C ARG A 70 -7.86 -6.02 -13.72
N GLN A 71 -6.86 -6.27 -12.89
CA GLN A 71 -6.53 -7.63 -12.43
C GLN A 71 -7.36 -8.05 -11.22
N SER A 72 -7.73 -7.11 -10.34
CA SER A 72 -8.43 -7.38 -9.09
C SER A 72 -9.25 -6.19 -8.63
N GLU A 73 -10.55 -6.30 -8.88
CA GLU A 73 -11.53 -5.32 -8.44
C GLU A 73 -11.54 -5.15 -6.90
N LEU A 74 -11.29 -6.24 -6.18
CA LEU A 74 -11.35 -6.28 -4.70
C LEU A 74 -10.00 -6.06 -4.01
N ALA A 75 -8.92 -5.86 -4.75
CA ALA A 75 -7.61 -5.59 -4.14
C ALA A 75 -7.66 -4.37 -3.22
N ASN A 76 -7.07 -4.45 -2.03
CA ASN A 76 -6.90 -3.28 -1.18
C ASN A 76 -5.70 -2.49 -1.69
N ILE A 77 -5.87 -1.19 -1.92
CA ILE A 77 -4.78 -0.32 -2.38
C ILE A 77 -4.58 0.75 -1.31
N ILE A 78 -3.38 0.86 -0.76
CA ILE A 78 -2.99 1.91 0.18
C ILE A 78 -1.90 2.73 -0.48
N ILE A 79 -2.13 4.03 -0.62
CA ILE A 79 -1.12 4.97 -1.13
C ILE A 79 -0.40 5.59 0.07
N ILE A 80 0.92 5.70 0.02
CA ILE A 80 1.74 6.28 1.09
C ILE A 80 2.72 7.27 0.47
N GLY A 81 2.67 8.52 0.88
CA GLY A 81 3.60 9.53 0.40
C GLY A 81 3.06 10.95 0.51
N GLY A 82 3.84 11.91 0.03
CA GLY A 82 3.43 13.32 -0.05
C GLY A 82 3.02 13.71 -1.46
N ASP A 83 2.44 14.90 -1.58
CA ASP A 83 2.05 15.52 -2.87
C ASP A 83 1.12 14.60 -3.69
N ILE A 84 0.12 14.03 -3.02
CA ILE A 84 -0.85 13.14 -3.65
C ILE A 84 -1.92 13.97 -4.37
N ASN A 85 -2.10 13.73 -5.66
CA ASN A 85 -3.12 14.41 -6.45
C ASN A 85 -4.51 13.79 -6.21
N TYR A 86 -5.19 14.24 -5.16
CA TYR A 86 -6.53 13.76 -4.79
C TYR A 86 -7.59 14.05 -5.85
N GLU A 87 -7.48 15.17 -6.55
CA GLU A 87 -8.42 15.53 -7.63
C GLU A 87 -8.37 14.48 -8.75
N ALA A 88 -7.17 14.08 -9.17
CA ALA A 88 -6.99 13.05 -10.18
C ALA A 88 -7.46 11.67 -9.68
N LEU A 89 -7.24 11.35 -8.41
CA LEU A 89 -7.77 10.11 -7.82
C LEU A 89 -9.31 10.07 -7.85
N PHE A 90 -9.94 11.19 -7.51
CA PHE A 90 -11.40 11.33 -7.47
C PHE A 90 -12.03 11.30 -8.86
N LYS A 91 -11.51 12.10 -9.80
CA LYS A 91 -12.03 12.16 -11.19
C LYS A 91 -11.97 10.83 -11.91
N ASN A 92 -10.95 10.03 -11.64
CA ASN A 92 -10.78 8.71 -12.24
C ASN A 92 -11.50 7.59 -11.47
N HIS A 93 -12.25 7.94 -10.41
CA HIS A 93 -13.00 7.00 -9.57
C HIS A 93 -12.17 5.82 -9.05
N TYR A 94 -10.88 6.04 -8.76
CA TYR A 94 -10.05 4.96 -8.22
C TYR A 94 -10.49 4.61 -6.81
N ARG A 95 -10.98 3.38 -6.64
CA ARG A 95 -11.20 2.81 -5.32
C ARG A 95 -9.86 2.59 -4.64
N VAL A 96 -9.52 3.38 -3.65
CA VAL A 96 -8.38 3.15 -2.74
C VAL A 96 -8.91 2.81 -1.35
N PHE A 97 -8.23 1.91 -0.65
CA PHE A 97 -8.59 1.54 0.72
C PHE A 97 -8.18 2.62 1.72
N GLY A 98 -7.04 3.26 1.49
CA GLY A 98 -6.52 4.29 2.37
C GLY A 98 -5.39 5.09 1.75
N VAL A 99 -5.13 6.24 2.32
CA VAL A 99 -4.02 7.13 1.95
C VAL A 99 -3.32 7.56 3.23
N ILE A 100 -2.02 7.30 3.32
CA ILE A 100 -1.15 7.86 4.34
C ILE A 100 -0.45 9.06 3.71
N ASP A 101 -1.02 10.24 3.91
CA ASP A 101 -0.46 11.49 3.41
C ASP A 101 0.67 11.95 4.34
N THR A 102 1.86 12.10 3.77
CA THR A 102 3.05 12.56 4.47
C THR A 102 3.43 13.99 4.11
N SER A 103 2.52 14.79 3.57
CA SER A 103 2.78 16.19 3.20
C SER A 103 2.96 17.05 4.46
N GLU A 104 2.02 16.92 5.41
CA GLU A 104 2.00 17.67 6.67
C GLU A 104 2.84 17.03 7.79
N ASP A 105 2.80 15.69 7.91
CA ASP A 105 3.51 14.96 8.97
C ASP A 105 4.32 13.80 8.40
N LYS A 106 5.65 13.98 8.36
CA LYS A 106 6.62 12.98 7.89
C LYS A 106 7.17 12.11 9.02
N SER A 107 6.66 12.25 10.24
CA SER A 107 7.19 11.53 11.38
C SER A 107 6.96 10.03 11.23
N LEU A 108 8.02 9.25 11.48
CA LEU A 108 7.96 7.79 11.40
C LEU A 108 6.90 7.21 12.36
N LYS A 109 6.68 7.88 13.50
CA LYS A 109 5.67 7.51 14.49
C LYS A 109 4.25 7.64 13.91
N SER A 110 3.97 8.72 13.20
CA SER A 110 2.67 8.96 12.57
C SER A 110 2.41 7.98 11.42
N ILE A 111 3.38 7.81 10.52
CA ILE A 111 3.32 6.84 9.42
C ILE A 111 3.07 5.43 9.98
N LYS A 112 3.83 5.02 11.00
CA LYS A 112 3.64 3.72 11.64
C LYS A 112 2.26 3.58 12.26
N LYS A 113 1.74 4.60 12.96
CA LYS A 113 0.41 4.55 13.59
C LYS A 113 -0.68 4.36 12.54
N GLN A 114 -0.64 5.10 11.43
CA GLN A 114 -1.62 4.98 10.36
C GLN A 114 -1.50 3.63 9.63
N LEU A 115 -0.28 3.17 9.36
CA LEU A 115 -0.03 1.86 8.78
C LEU A 115 -0.56 0.72 9.67
N ASP A 116 -0.25 0.76 10.96
CA ASP A 116 -0.75 -0.21 11.95
C ASP A 116 -2.29 -0.22 11.98
N ALA A 117 -2.93 0.94 11.89
CA ALA A 117 -4.40 1.05 11.84
C ALA A 117 -4.99 0.38 10.59
N TYR A 118 -4.44 0.66 9.39
CA TYR A 118 -4.91 0.02 8.16
C TYR A 118 -4.67 -1.49 8.17
N LEU A 119 -3.50 -1.94 8.61
CA LEU A 119 -3.19 -3.37 8.73
C LEU A 119 -4.11 -4.06 9.74
N HIS A 120 -4.42 -3.42 10.86
CA HIS A 120 -5.34 -3.94 11.86
C HIS A 120 -6.75 -4.12 11.27
N THR A 121 -7.27 -3.12 10.59
CA THR A 121 -8.59 -3.19 9.93
C THR A 121 -8.64 -4.30 8.89
N LEU A 122 -7.61 -4.44 8.06
CA LEU A 122 -7.59 -5.42 6.97
C LEU A 122 -7.40 -6.86 7.43
N TYR A 123 -6.57 -7.10 8.45
CA TYR A 123 -6.09 -8.45 8.78
C TYR A 123 -6.48 -8.95 10.18
N ILE A 124 -6.93 -8.06 11.07
CA ILE A 124 -7.40 -8.44 12.41
C ILE A 124 -8.91 -8.32 12.48
N HIS A 125 -9.46 -7.16 12.10
CA HIS A 125 -10.88 -6.86 12.31
C HIS A 125 -11.80 -7.54 11.30
N ARG A 126 -11.36 -7.76 10.05
CA ARG A 126 -12.14 -8.44 8.99
C ARG A 126 -12.27 -9.97 9.15
N ARG A 127 -12.13 -10.53 10.35
CA ARG A 127 -12.57 -11.91 10.65
C ARG A 127 -14.04 -11.90 11.06
N TYR A 128 -14.94 -11.81 10.08
CA TYR A 128 -16.34 -12.20 10.22
C TYR A 128 -16.64 -13.24 9.15
#